data_AF-A0A8J3DFB4-F1
#
_entry.id   AF-A0A8J3DFB4-F1
#
_cell.length_a   1.000
_cell.length_b   1.000
_cell.length_c   1.000
_cell.angle_alpha   90.00
_cell.angle_beta   90.00
_cell.angle_gamma   90.00
#
_symmetry.space_group_name_H-M   'P 1'
#
loop_
_entity.id
_entity.type
_entity.pdbx_description
1 polymer ?
#
loop_
_entity_poly.entity_id
_entity_poly.type
_entity_poly.pdbx_seq_one_letter_code
_entity_poly.pdbx_strand_id
1 'polypeptide(L)'
;MGKIMHDYKNGTDLNYIRKGGGTHRFGDGDDIIFVATNGPHKIYGGAGNDLVVMEGAVADYYLVRHPKAHLLWGGGKIIKFADVEHLLFRTRTDASYVIDLADFQKEDMIRFTLNRTDVTVADDAGETIVAINDGCSLKGGAGSDRFVAIGRNTRLILDDIPEAYSIINYEDGTTVLRHPAFGEDLATGVELFEFTDGSVLHAAGLPTDAI
;
A
#
# COMPACT_ATOMS: atom_id res chain seq x y z
N MET A 1 -6.68 -31.99 -11.21
CA MET A 1 -5.58 -30.99 -11.37
C MET A 1 -4.81 -30.99 -10.05
N GLY A 2 -3.56 -31.45 -10.05
CA GLY A 2 -2.76 -31.62 -8.82
C GLY A 2 -2.30 -30.27 -8.27
N LYS A 3 -2.56 -30.01 -6.98
CA LYS A 3 -2.07 -28.82 -6.28
C LYS A 3 -0.57 -29.01 -6.06
N ILE A 4 0.26 -28.19 -6.69
CA ILE A 4 1.71 -28.19 -6.42
C ILE A 4 1.91 -27.56 -5.03
N MET A 5 2.42 -28.36 -4.10
CA MET A 5 2.82 -27.94 -2.76
C MET A 5 4.34 -28.05 -2.67
N HIS A 6 5.01 -26.94 -2.34
CA HIS A 6 6.42 -26.93 -2.01
C HIS A 6 6.56 -26.62 -0.52
N ASP A 7 7.14 -27.55 0.23
CA ASP A 7 7.46 -27.38 1.65
C ASP A 7 8.99 -27.24 1.77
N TYR A 8 9.45 -26.10 2.26
CA TYR A 8 10.86 -25.81 2.51
C TYR A 8 11.22 -26.15 3.97
N LYS A 9 12.51 -26.10 4.30
CA LYS A 9 13.00 -26.60 5.60
C LYS A 9 13.06 -25.46 6.60
N ASN A 10 13.07 -25.80 7.89
CA ASN A 10 13.32 -24.81 8.94
C ASN A 10 14.76 -24.25 8.82
N GLY A 11 14.91 -22.94 8.94
CA GLY A 11 16.12 -22.14 8.81
C GLY A 11 15.91 -20.94 7.88
N THR A 12 16.72 -19.88 8.01
CA THR A 12 16.72 -18.74 7.06
C THR A 12 17.09 -19.23 5.66
N ASP A 13 16.13 -19.21 4.74
CA ASP A 13 16.29 -19.73 3.40
C ASP A 13 16.20 -18.64 2.31
N LEU A 14 16.94 -18.85 1.21
CA LEU A 14 16.84 -18.07 -0.03
C LEU A 14 16.10 -18.90 -1.08
N ASN A 15 14.88 -18.46 -1.42
CA ASN A 15 13.92 -19.26 -2.17
C ASN A 15 13.51 -18.64 -3.50
N TYR A 16 13.29 -19.50 -4.51
CA TYR A 16 12.84 -19.07 -5.84
C TYR A 16 11.62 -19.86 -6.31
N ILE A 17 10.49 -19.18 -6.47
CA ILE A 17 9.28 -19.76 -7.07
C ILE A 17 9.38 -19.62 -8.60
N ARG A 18 9.82 -20.70 -9.25
CA ARG A 18 10.10 -20.77 -10.70
C ARG A 18 9.07 -21.53 -11.53
N LYS A 19 7.98 -22.00 -10.92
CA LYS A 19 6.90 -22.73 -11.62
C LYS A 19 5.58 -21.97 -11.49
N GLY A 20 4.73 -22.12 -12.51
CA GLY A 20 3.38 -21.55 -12.52
C GLY A 20 2.58 -21.91 -11.27
N GLY A 21 1.62 -21.06 -10.93
CA GLY A 21 0.86 -21.00 -9.67
C GLY A 21 0.79 -22.24 -8.77
N GLY A 22 0.91 -22.03 -7.45
CA GLY A 22 0.94 -23.11 -6.46
C GLY A 22 0.84 -22.62 -5.02
N THR A 23 0.95 -23.56 -4.08
CA THR A 23 1.05 -23.26 -2.63
C THR A 23 2.46 -23.55 -2.14
N HIS A 24 3.06 -22.60 -1.43
CA HIS A 24 4.45 -22.61 -1.00
C HIS A 24 4.50 -22.30 0.50
N ARG A 25 5.18 -23.15 1.28
CA ARG A 25 5.32 -23.02 2.74
C ARG A 25 6.80 -23.04 3.09
N PHE A 26 7.30 -22.00 3.73
CA PHE A 26 8.73 -21.81 3.91
C PHE A 26 9.26 -22.31 5.27
N GLY A 27 8.46 -22.19 6.34
CA GLY A 27 8.73 -22.87 7.61
C GLY A 27 9.10 -21.88 8.70
N ASP A 28 10.00 -22.26 9.61
CA ASP A 28 10.54 -21.32 10.60
C ASP A 28 11.86 -20.74 10.06
N GLY A 29 12.15 -19.46 10.29
CA GLY A 29 13.35 -18.77 9.82
C GLY A 29 13.02 -17.41 9.21
N ASP A 30 14.02 -16.55 9.01
CA ASP A 30 13.85 -15.30 8.26
C ASP A 30 14.07 -15.61 6.76
N ASP A 31 13.00 -15.79 5.99
CA ASP A 31 13.10 -16.27 4.60
C ASP A 31 13.06 -15.15 3.56
N ILE A 32 13.80 -15.33 2.46
CA ILE A 32 13.75 -14.43 1.30
C ILE A 32 13.17 -15.18 0.09
N ILE A 33 12.02 -14.75 -0.39
CA ILE A 33 11.20 -15.49 -1.35
C ILE A 33 11.04 -14.70 -2.66
N PHE A 34 11.68 -15.16 -3.74
CA PHE A 34 11.56 -14.55 -5.07
C PHE A 34 10.41 -15.15 -5.87
N VAL A 35 9.45 -14.31 -6.28
CA VAL A 35 8.31 -14.73 -7.13
C VAL A 35 8.56 -14.39 -8.59
N ALA A 36 9.26 -15.28 -9.29
CA ALA A 36 9.73 -15.06 -10.66
C ALA A 36 8.71 -15.47 -11.76
N THR A 37 7.51 -15.90 -11.39
CA THR A 37 6.53 -16.47 -12.34
C THR A 37 5.15 -15.86 -12.20
N ASN A 38 4.37 -15.95 -13.28
CA ASN A 38 2.99 -15.49 -13.33
C ASN A 38 2.02 -16.56 -12.84
N GLY A 39 0.80 -16.12 -12.52
CA GLY A 39 -0.29 -16.97 -12.08
C GLY A 39 -0.60 -16.87 -10.58
N PRO A 40 -1.51 -17.72 -10.09
CA PRO A 40 -1.99 -17.64 -8.71
C PRO A 40 -1.05 -18.34 -7.73
N HIS A 41 -0.53 -17.63 -6.73
CA HIS A 41 0.31 -18.17 -5.68
C HIS A 41 -0.35 -18.06 -4.30
N LYS A 42 -0.06 -19.02 -3.43
CA LYS A 42 -0.25 -18.91 -1.98
C LYS A 42 1.10 -19.09 -1.32
N ILE A 43 1.55 -18.11 -0.57
CA ILE A 43 2.84 -18.08 0.09
C ILE A 43 2.58 -17.98 1.59
N TYR A 44 3.22 -18.87 2.33
CA TYR A 44 3.22 -18.92 3.78
C TYR A 44 4.70 -18.83 4.18
N GLY A 45 5.16 -17.68 4.68
CA GLY A 45 6.55 -17.52 5.14
C GLY A 45 6.76 -18.41 6.35
N GLY A 46 6.02 -18.10 7.41
CA GLY A 46 5.90 -18.93 8.60
C GLY A 46 6.39 -18.17 9.82
N ALA A 47 7.21 -18.78 10.67
CA ALA A 47 7.69 -18.09 11.86
C ALA A 47 9.02 -17.41 11.58
N GLY A 48 9.10 -16.08 11.69
CA GLY A 48 10.33 -15.34 11.45
C GLY A 48 10.02 -13.95 10.92
N ASN A 49 11.01 -13.32 10.30
CA ASN A 49 10.86 -12.05 9.58
C ASN A 49 11.08 -12.29 8.08
N ASP A 50 9.99 -12.58 7.37
CA ASP A 50 10.00 -13.06 6.00
C ASP A 50 9.84 -11.93 4.98
N LEU A 51 10.61 -12.02 3.89
CA LEU A 51 10.64 -11.06 2.79
C LEU A 51 10.21 -11.72 1.48
N VAL A 52 9.15 -11.22 0.86
CA VAL A 52 8.80 -11.58 -0.52
C VAL A 52 9.35 -10.54 -1.49
N VAL A 53 10.12 -11.00 -2.46
CA VAL A 53 10.68 -10.19 -3.55
C VAL A 53 9.87 -10.37 -4.83
N MET A 54 9.32 -9.25 -5.30
CA MET A 54 8.50 -9.10 -6.49
C MET A 54 9.29 -8.40 -7.59
N GLU A 55 9.30 -8.98 -8.78
CA GLU A 55 9.85 -8.34 -9.98
C GLU A 55 8.83 -7.41 -10.61
N GLY A 56 9.26 -6.20 -10.99
CA GLY A 56 8.42 -5.19 -11.61
C GLY A 56 8.26 -3.97 -10.72
N ALA A 57 7.71 -2.90 -11.30
CA ALA A 57 7.45 -1.71 -10.53
C ALA A 57 6.34 -2.01 -9.51
N VAL A 58 6.45 -1.49 -8.28
CA VAL A 58 5.37 -1.63 -7.29
C VAL A 58 4.04 -1.10 -7.83
N ALA A 59 4.13 -0.09 -8.70
CA ALA A 59 3.09 0.46 -9.56
C ALA A 59 2.27 -0.55 -10.39
N ASP A 60 2.81 -1.74 -10.65
CA ASP A 60 2.13 -2.78 -11.42
C ASP A 60 1.19 -3.64 -10.56
N TYR A 61 1.11 -3.36 -9.25
CA TYR A 61 0.45 -4.20 -8.25
C TYR A 61 -0.54 -3.44 -7.36
N TYR A 62 -1.56 -4.17 -6.95
CA TYR A 62 -2.55 -3.81 -5.97
C TYR A 62 -2.40 -4.74 -4.79
N LEU A 63 -2.21 -4.20 -3.60
CA LEU A 63 -2.18 -4.96 -2.35
C LEU A 63 -3.49 -4.72 -1.60
N VAL A 64 -4.03 -5.78 -1.03
CA VAL A 64 -5.20 -5.80 -0.17
C VAL A 64 -4.84 -6.56 1.08
N ARG A 65 -5.00 -5.91 2.24
CA ARG A 65 -4.88 -6.60 3.51
C ARG A 65 -6.20 -7.29 3.86
N HIS A 66 -6.11 -8.52 4.32
CA HIS A 66 -7.25 -9.23 4.91
C HIS A 66 -6.78 -9.90 6.22
N PRO A 67 -7.62 -10.01 7.27
CA PRO A 67 -7.20 -10.39 8.63
C PRO A 67 -6.49 -11.74 8.80
N LYS A 68 -6.46 -12.56 7.75
CA LYS A 68 -5.87 -13.91 7.73
C LYS A 68 -4.84 -14.11 6.63
N ALA A 69 -4.75 -13.19 5.68
CA ALA A 69 -3.86 -13.25 4.53
C ALA A 69 -3.90 -11.93 3.76
N HIS A 70 -2.76 -11.44 3.29
CA HIS A 70 -2.70 -10.37 2.31
C HIS A 70 -2.95 -10.92 0.91
N LEU A 71 -3.52 -10.12 0.03
CA LEU A 71 -3.70 -10.43 -1.39
C LEU A 71 -3.00 -9.35 -2.20
N LEU A 72 -2.07 -9.75 -3.06
CA LEU A 72 -1.46 -8.88 -4.06
C LEU A 72 -1.94 -9.32 -5.45
N TRP A 73 -2.41 -8.41 -6.29
CA TRP A 73 -2.72 -8.72 -7.69
C TRP A 73 -2.08 -7.69 -8.60
N GLY A 74 -1.60 -8.12 -9.77
CA GLY A 74 -0.93 -7.24 -10.73
C GLY A 74 0.33 -7.84 -11.31
N GLY A 75 0.91 -7.22 -12.34
CA GLY A 75 2.10 -7.77 -13.03
C GLY A 75 1.96 -9.21 -13.54
N GLY A 76 0.73 -9.65 -13.84
CA GLY A 76 0.39 -11.03 -14.23
C GLY A 76 0.34 -12.04 -13.06
N LYS A 77 0.34 -11.58 -11.81
CA LYS A 77 0.37 -12.40 -10.59
C LYS A 77 -0.87 -12.14 -9.74
N ILE A 78 -1.30 -13.18 -9.02
CA ILE A 78 -2.31 -13.07 -7.97
C ILE A 78 -1.76 -13.86 -6.79
N ILE A 79 -1.35 -13.20 -5.72
CA ILE A 79 -0.62 -13.84 -4.63
C ILE A 79 -1.36 -13.62 -3.33
N LYS A 80 -1.62 -14.71 -2.62
CA LYS A 80 -2.07 -14.66 -1.23
C LYS A 80 -0.88 -14.93 -0.33
N PHE A 81 -0.60 -14.02 0.59
CA PHE A 81 0.46 -14.16 1.59
C PHE A 81 -0.15 -14.34 2.96
N ALA A 82 0.41 -15.21 3.77
CA ALA A 82 0.21 -15.24 5.22
C ALA A 82 1.57 -15.43 5.87
N ASP A 83 1.72 -14.89 7.07
CA ASP A 83 2.97 -14.98 7.84
C ASP A 83 4.16 -14.50 6.98
N VAL A 84 4.04 -13.27 6.47
CA VAL A 84 5.05 -12.55 5.70
C VAL A 84 5.06 -11.13 6.21
N GLU A 85 6.25 -10.61 6.52
CA GLU A 85 6.44 -9.31 7.15
C GLU A 85 6.81 -8.24 6.13
N HIS A 86 7.54 -8.58 5.07
CA HIS A 86 8.02 -7.59 4.10
C HIS A 86 7.70 -7.95 2.66
N LEU A 87 7.36 -6.93 1.86
CA LEU A 87 7.34 -7.04 0.40
C LEU A 87 8.37 -6.09 -0.20
N LEU A 88 9.30 -6.62 -1.00
CA LEU A 88 10.23 -5.84 -1.80
C LEU A 88 9.80 -5.87 -3.27
N PHE A 89 9.58 -4.71 -3.86
CA PHE A 89 9.37 -4.55 -5.30
C PHE A 89 10.65 -4.06 -5.95
N ARG A 90 11.21 -4.86 -6.85
CA ARG A 90 12.46 -4.57 -7.54
C ARG A 90 12.19 -4.22 -9.00
N THR A 91 12.60 -3.01 -9.39
CA THR A 91 12.68 -2.61 -10.80
C THR A 91 14.07 -2.90 -11.39
N ARG A 92 14.17 -2.91 -12.72
CA ARG A 92 15.46 -3.03 -13.42
C ARG A 92 16.34 -1.77 -13.33
N THR A 93 15.81 -0.69 -12.76
CA THR A 93 16.42 0.65 -12.72
C THR A 93 16.79 1.07 -11.30
N ASP A 94 17.12 0.10 -10.43
CA ASP A 94 17.62 0.28 -9.05
C ASP A 94 16.67 0.91 -8.02
N ALA A 95 15.45 1.32 -8.41
CA ALA A 95 14.41 1.64 -7.45
C ALA A 95 13.84 0.34 -6.86
N SER A 96 14.16 0.13 -5.58
CA SER A 96 13.67 -0.96 -4.74
C SER A 96 12.76 -0.36 -3.68
N TYR A 97 11.52 -0.84 -3.60
CA TYR A 97 10.55 -0.35 -2.62
C TYR A 97 10.18 -1.46 -1.65
N VAL A 98 10.38 -1.21 -0.35
CA VAL A 98 10.05 -2.15 0.72
C VAL A 98 8.77 -1.68 1.41
N ILE A 99 7.81 -2.60 1.53
CA ILE A 99 6.60 -2.45 2.33
C ILE A 99 6.78 -3.31 3.57
N ASP A 100 6.80 -2.69 4.74
CA ASP A 100 6.67 -3.39 6.03
C ASP A 100 5.19 -3.63 6.29
N LEU A 101 4.79 -4.90 6.36
CA LEU A 101 3.39 -5.31 6.57
C LEU A 101 2.94 -5.15 8.04
N ALA A 102 3.87 -4.92 8.97
CA ALA A 102 3.58 -4.65 10.38
C ALA A 102 3.08 -3.22 10.62
N ASP A 103 3.42 -2.27 9.74
CA ASP A 103 2.96 -0.88 9.81
C ASP A 103 1.43 -0.73 9.55
N PHE A 104 0.78 -1.79 9.08
CA PHE A 104 -0.66 -1.80 8.84
C PHE A 104 -1.44 -2.26 10.08
N GLN A 105 -2.37 -1.44 10.59
CA GLN A 105 -3.24 -1.76 11.73
C GLN A 105 -4.48 -2.58 11.33
N LYS A 106 -5.02 -3.33 12.30
CA LYS A 106 -5.70 -4.64 12.13
C LYS A 106 -7.04 -4.65 11.38
N GLU A 107 -7.59 -3.52 10.95
CA GLU A 107 -8.98 -3.46 10.46
C GLU A 107 -9.20 -2.73 9.12
N ASP A 108 -8.16 -2.20 8.48
CA ASP A 108 -8.37 -1.37 7.29
C ASP A 108 -8.32 -2.21 5.99
N MET A 109 -9.34 -2.04 5.13
CA MET A 109 -9.21 -2.45 3.73
C MET A 109 -8.26 -1.49 3.04
N ILE A 110 -6.99 -1.84 3.00
CA ILE A 110 -6.01 -1.05 2.29
C ILE A 110 -6.15 -1.32 0.79
N ARG A 111 -6.58 -0.32 0.02
CA ARG A 111 -6.48 -0.34 -1.44
C ARG A 111 -5.24 0.45 -1.84
N PHE A 112 -4.13 -0.25 -2.04
CA PHE A 112 -2.98 0.35 -2.71
C PHE A 112 -3.34 0.55 -4.18
N THR A 113 -3.64 1.78 -4.57
CA THR A 113 -3.64 2.19 -5.98
C THR A 113 -2.35 2.94 -6.23
N LEU A 114 -1.28 2.19 -6.44
CA LEU A 114 0.02 2.76 -6.75
C LEU A 114 0.07 2.90 -8.27
N ASN A 115 0.25 4.14 -8.77
CA ASN A 115 0.43 4.48 -10.19
C ASN A 115 -0.79 4.89 -11.01
N ARG A 116 -1.75 5.57 -10.41
CA ARG A 116 -2.60 6.47 -11.18
C ARG A 116 -2.25 7.90 -10.79
N THR A 117 -2.14 8.78 -11.78
CA THR A 117 -2.14 10.23 -11.54
C THR A 117 -3.39 10.63 -10.76
N ASP A 118 -4.44 9.81 -10.78
CA ASP A 118 -5.69 10.03 -10.06
C ASP A 118 -6.19 8.72 -9.43
N VAL A 119 -6.05 8.58 -8.11
CA VAL A 119 -6.62 7.52 -7.29
C VAL A 119 -7.95 8.02 -6.74
N THR A 120 -9.03 7.34 -7.09
CA THR A 120 -10.34 7.55 -6.48
C THR A 120 -10.85 6.23 -5.96
N VAL A 121 -11.03 6.16 -4.66
CA VAL A 121 -11.74 5.08 -3.98
C VAL A 121 -13.20 5.51 -3.81
N ALA A 122 -14.13 4.54 -3.85
CA ALA A 122 -15.55 4.80 -4.14
C ALA A 122 -16.52 4.05 -3.21
N ASP A 123 -16.02 3.47 -2.12
CA ASP A 123 -16.87 2.98 -1.03
C ASP A 123 -16.80 3.93 0.17
N ASP A 124 -17.78 3.79 1.06
CA ASP A 124 -17.92 4.62 2.25
C ASP A 124 -17.18 4.00 3.47
N ALA A 125 -16.15 3.19 3.22
CA ALA A 125 -15.41 2.49 4.27
C ALA A 125 -14.12 3.26 4.59
N GLY A 126 -13.44 2.89 5.70
CA GLY A 126 -12.13 3.45 6.00
C GLY A 126 -11.06 2.74 5.19
N GLU A 127 -10.36 3.46 4.33
CA GLU A 127 -9.28 2.94 3.52
C GLU A 127 -7.91 3.47 3.93
N THR A 128 -6.88 2.72 3.58
CA THR A 128 -5.53 3.27 3.48
C THR A 128 -5.12 3.36 2.01
N ILE A 129 -4.65 4.52 1.59
CA ILE A 129 -4.23 4.86 0.22
C ILE A 129 -2.80 5.38 0.28
N VAL A 130 -1.90 4.78 -0.50
CA VAL A 130 -0.50 5.20 -0.56
C VAL A 130 -0.17 5.71 -1.96
N ALA A 131 0.46 6.87 -2.04
CA ALA A 131 0.92 7.53 -3.26
C ALA A 131 2.44 7.65 -3.23
N ILE A 132 3.12 7.15 -4.26
CA ILE A 132 4.59 7.07 -4.28
C ILE A 132 5.24 7.87 -5.42
N ASN A 133 4.43 8.28 -6.41
CA ASN A 133 4.91 9.06 -7.54
C ASN A 133 4.61 10.53 -7.28
N ASP A 134 5.39 11.40 -7.89
CA ASP A 134 5.10 12.82 -7.86
C ASP A 134 3.79 13.13 -8.62
N GLY A 135 3.04 14.13 -8.17
CA GLY A 135 1.87 14.65 -8.88
C GLY A 135 0.63 13.76 -8.81
N CYS A 136 0.48 12.95 -7.77
CA CYS A 136 -0.71 12.11 -7.59
C CYS A 136 -1.91 12.93 -7.07
N SER A 137 -3.11 12.64 -7.56
CA SER A 137 -4.39 13.08 -7.00
C SER A 137 -5.04 11.90 -6.27
N LEU A 138 -5.47 12.06 -5.03
CA LEU A 138 -6.03 11.01 -4.18
C LEU A 138 -7.45 11.38 -3.76
N LYS A 139 -8.33 10.39 -3.58
CA LYS A 139 -9.66 10.55 -3.00
C LYS A 139 -10.08 9.23 -2.36
N GLY A 140 -10.51 9.27 -1.10
CA GLY A 140 -10.92 8.09 -0.34
C GLY A 140 -12.42 7.82 -0.42
N GLY A 141 -13.24 8.86 -0.23
CA GLY A 141 -14.69 8.73 -0.24
C GLY A 141 -15.25 9.22 1.08
N ALA A 142 -16.35 8.63 1.54
CA ALA A 142 -16.75 8.74 2.95
C ALA A 142 -16.10 7.59 3.74
N GLY A 143 -16.02 7.72 5.05
CA GLY A 143 -15.25 6.83 5.91
C GLY A 143 -14.10 7.58 6.58
N SER A 144 -13.37 6.87 7.43
CA SER A 144 -12.16 7.41 8.03
C SER A 144 -10.95 6.86 7.28
N ASP A 145 -10.39 7.67 6.38
CA ASP A 145 -9.31 7.23 5.50
C ASP A 145 -7.92 7.59 6.02
N ARG A 146 -6.91 6.89 5.50
CA ARG A 146 -5.50 7.16 5.75
C ARG A 146 -4.77 7.29 4.42
N PHE A 147 -4.27 8.49 4.13
CA PHE A 147 -3.46 8.79 2.96
C PHE A 147 -1.99 8.89 3.34
N VAL A 148 -1.12 8.22 2.60
CA VAL A 148 0.34 8.34 2.76
C VAL A 148 0.94 8.70 1.42
N ALA A 149 1.43 9.92 1.31
CA ALA A 149 2.14 10.40 0.13
C ALA A 149 3.65 10.43 0.40
N ILE A 150 4.39 9.83 -0.52
CA ILE A 150 5.86 9.74 -0.52
C ILE A 150 6.42 10.53 -1.71
N GLY A 151 5.68 10.57 -2.82
CA GLY A 151 5.99 11.43 -3.97
C GLY A 151 5.58 12.87 -3.70
N ARG A 152 6.26 13.81 -4.36
CA ARG A 152 6.04 15.26 -4.20
C ARG A 152 4.81 15.73 -4.95
N ASN A 153 4.29 16.91 -4.61
CA ASN A 153 3.16 17.51 -5.34
C ASN A 153 1.92 16.61 -5.38
N THR A 154 1.73 15.82 -4.34
CA THR A 154 0.56 14.99 -4.14
C THR A 154 -0.58 15.85 -3.62
N ARG A 155 -1.76 15.61 -4.20
CA ARG A 155 -3.01 16.26 -3.90
C ARG A 155 -4.00 15.26 -3.33
N LEU A 156 -4.65 15.61 -2.23
CA LEU A 156 -5.84 14.93 -1.74
C LEU A 156 -7.07 15.77 -2.10
N ILE A 157 -8.02 15.14 -2.80
CA ILE A 157 -9.30 15.69 -3.20
C ILE A 157 -10.32 15.35 -2.11
N LEU A 158 -10.83 16.38 -1.46
CA LEU A 158 -11.84 16.32 -0.42
C LEU A 158 -13.19 16.75 -0.96
N ASP A 159 -14.24 16.07 -0.49
CA ASP A 159 -15.60 16.49 -0.78
C ASP A 159 -15.94 17.79 -0.02
N ASP A 160 -16.97 18.52 -0.45
CA ASP A 160 -17.39 19.80 0.16
C ASP A 160 -16.34 20.93 0.07
N ILE A 161 -16.44 21.92 0.95
CA ILE A 161 -15.63 23.14 1.04
C ILE A 161 -14.71 23.14 2.28
N PRO A 162 -13.63 23.95 2.31
CA PRO A 162 -12.68 23.98 3.43
C PRO A 162 -13.32 24.25 4.79
N GLU A 163 -14.31 25.14 4.85
CA GLU A 163 -14.98 25.54 6.10
C GLU A 163 -15.83 24.43 6.70
N ALA A 164 -16.18 23.39 5.93
CA ALA A 164 -16.89 22.23 6.42
C ALA A 164 -15.98 21.26 7.21
N TYR A 165 -14.65 21.43 7.11
CA TYR A 165 -13.66 20.57 7.74
C TYR A 165 -13.04 21.21 8.99
N SER A 166 -12.81 20.39 10.01
CA SER A 166 -11.84 20.69 11.05
C SER A 166 -10.48 20.12 10.66
N ILE A 167 -9.50 20.99 10.43
CA ILE A 167 -8.17 20.64 9.94
C ILE A 167 -7.13 20.86 11.04
N ILE A 168 -6.36 19.82 11.36
CA ILE A 168 -5.26 19.88 12.33
C ILE A 168 -3.98 19.41 11.65
N ASN A 169 -2.96 20.26 11.62
CA ASN A 169 -1.64 19.91 11.11
C ASN A 169 -0.69 19.59 12.26
N TYR A 170 0.10 18.54 12.11
CA TYR A 170 1.13 18.10 13.04
C TYR A 170 2.53 18.37 12.48
N GLU A 171 3.52 18.47 13.37
CA GLU A 171 4.92 18.78 12.99
C GLU A 171 5.58 17.64 12.18
N ASP A 172 5.04 16.43 12.24
CA ASP A 172 5.53 15.26 11.51
C ASP A 172 5.06 15.22 10.04
N GLY A 173 4.36 16.26 9.57
CA GLY A 173 3.80 16.32 8.22
C GLY A 173 2.49 15.55 8.06
N THR A 174 1.86 15.16 9.18
CA THR A 174 0.52 14.58 9.19
C THR A 174 -0.54 15.67 9.36
N THR A 175 -1.61 15.59 8.57
CA THR A 175 -2.80 16.42 8.68
C THR A 175 -4.00 15.53 8.98
N VAL A 176 -4.78 15.90 10.00
CA VAL A 176 -6.08 15.30 10.29
C VAL A 176 -7.17 16.20 9.72
N LEU A 177 -8.08 15.62 8.94
CA LEU A 177 -9.18 16.28 8.25
C LEU A 177 -10.48 15.65 8.73
N ARG A 178 -11.31 16.41 9.46
CA ARG A 178 -12.58 15.89 10.00
C ARG A 178 -13.76 16.56 9.34
N HIS A 179 -14.65 15.76 8.77
CA HIS A 179 -15.93 16.19 8.24
C HIS A 179 -17.09 15.54 9.02
N PRO A 180 -18.10 16.31 9.49
CA PRO A 180 -19.21 15.76 10.27
C PRO A 180 -20.01 14.64 9.58
N ALA A 181 -20.05 14.64 8.25
CA ALA A 181 -20.81 13.67 7.46
C ALA A 181 -19.95 12.57 6.82
N PHE A 182 -18.65 12.83 6.60
CA PHE A 182 -17.79 11.92 5.84
C PHE A 182 -16.79 11.18 6.71
N GLY A 183 -16.47 11.66 7.91
CA GLY A 183 -15.56 10.95 8.81
C GLY A 183 -14.29 11.74 9.10
N GLU A 184 -13.26 11.03 9.53
CA GLU A 184 -11.95 11.58 9.88
C GLU A 184 -10.87 10.95 9.01
N ASP A 185 -10.25 11.76 8.17
CA ASP A 185 -9.13 11.36 7.32
C ASP A 185 -7.79 11.77 7.93
N LEU A 186 -6.78 10.94 7.71
CA LEU A 186 -5.41 11.15 8.13
C LEU A 186 -4.48 11.18 6.90
N ALA A 187 -3.93 12.34 6.57
CA ALA A 187 -3.04 12.50 5.43
C ALA A 187 -1.61 12.79 5.88
N THR A 188 -0.65 11.92 5.56
CA THR A 188 0.78 12.14 5.83
C THR A 188 1.52 12.38 4.52
N GLY A 189 2.31 13.45 4.46
CA GLY A 189 3.16 13.76 3.30
C GLY A 189 2.42 14.29 2.08
N VAL A 190 1.11 14.56 2.18
CA VAL A 190 0.33 15.21 1.12
C VAL A 190 0.57 16.71 1.14
N GLU A 191 0.86 17.32 -0.01
CA GLU A 191 1.20 18.74 -0.11
C GLU A 191 -0.01 19.65 -0.36
N LEU A 192 -1.03 19.14 -1.07
CA LEU A 192 -2.18 19.93 -1.53
C LEU A 192 -3.49 19.27 -1.09
N PHE A 193 -4.39 20.05 -0.51
CA PHE A 193 -5.77 19.65 -0.27
C PHE A 193 -6.67 20.44 -1.21
N GLU A 194 -7.26 19.77 -2.21
CA GLU A 194 -8.24 20.38 -3.13
C GLU A 194 -9.65 20.00 -2.70
N PHE A 195 -10.53 20.99 -2.71
CA PHE A 195 -11.93 20.83 -2.34
C PHE A 195 -12.80 20.88 -3.59
N THR A 196 -14.02 20.33 -3.50
CA THR A 196 -14.93 20.26 -4.66
C THR A 196 -15.41 21.61 -5.19
N ASP A 197 -15.28 22.68 -4.40
CA ASP A 197 -15.50 24.06 -4.85
C ASP A 197 -14.31 24.66 -5.64
N GLY A 198 -13.23 23.90 -5.80
CA GLY A 198 -12.01 24.30 -6.49
C GLY A 198 -11.02 25.08 -5.62
N SER A 199 -11.30 25.27 -4.33
CA SER A 199 -10.34 25.85 -3.41
C SER A 199 -9.21 24.86 -3.11
N VAL A 200 -8.01 25.40 -2.84
CA VAL A 200 -6.82 24.60 -2.55
C VAL A 200 -6.15 25.14 -1.29
N LEU A 201 -5.84 24.24 -0.36
CA LEU A 201 -5.01 24.50 0.81
C LEU A 201 -3.67 23.79 0.66
N HIS A 202 -2.60 24.46 1.11
CA HIS A 202 -1.29 23.84 1.22
C HIS A 202 -1.13 23.22 2.61
N ALA A 203 -0.60 22.01 2.67
CA ALA A 203 -0.25 21.39 3.95
C ALA A 203 0.80 22.23 4.68
N ALA A 204 0.55 22.49 5.96
CA ALA A 204 1.47 23.27 6.77
C ALA A 204 2.67 22.41 7.22
N GLY A 205 3.89 22.95 7.16
CA GLY A 205 5.08 22.31 7.73
C GLY A 205 5.96 21.51 6.77
N LEU A 206 5.59 21.39 5.49
CA LEU A 206 6.48 20.82 4.46
C LEU A 206 7.44 21.90 3.92
N PRO A 207 8.72 21.58 3.63
CA PRO A 207 9.67 22.55 3.08
C PRO A 207 9.12 23.18 1.80
N THR A 208 9.22 24.50 1.65
CA THR A 208 8.72 25.23 0.45
C THR A 208 9.36 24.77 -0.85
N ASP A 209 10.49 24.06 -0.78
CA ASP A 209 11.21 23.49 -1.92
C ASP A 209 10.64 22.11 -2.35
N ALA A 210 9.60 21.62 -1.68
CA ALA A 210 8.87 20.39 -1.99
C ALA A 210 7.59 20.63 -2.82
N ILE A 211 7.29 21.89 -3.17
CA ILE A 211 6.18 22.32 -4.04
C ILE A 211 6.74 22.61 -5.45
#